data_AF-A0A956Z4J2-F1
#
_entry.id   AF-A0A956Z4J2-F1
#
_cell.length_a   1.000
_cell.length_b   1.000
_cell.length_c   1.000
_cell.angle_alpha   90.00
_cell.angle_beta   90.00
_cell.angle_gamma   90.00
#
_symmetry.space_group_name_H-M   'P 1'
#
loop_
_entity.id
_entity.type
_entity.pdbx_description
1 polymer ?
#
loop_
_entity_poly.entity_id
_entity_poly.type
_entity_poly.pdbx_seq_one_letter_code
_entity_poly.pdbx_strand_id
1 'polypeptide(L)' 'MKRMAVMTSGGDAPGMNAAIRAVVRTAMEHNVEVFGIRQAYTGLLNGDLEQLTSTEVSGILQRGGTILQTA' A
#
# COMPACT_ATOMS: atom_id res chain seq x y z
N MET A 1 5.75 -18.99 -0.50
CA MET A 1 5.05 -17.94 0.26
C MET A 1 4.50 -16.95 -0.77
N LYS A 2 3.19 -16.66 -0.83
CA LYS A 2 2.63 -15.88 -1.96
C LYS A 2 1.81 -14.64 -1.55
N ARG A 3 2.00 -14.14 -0.33
CA ARG A 3 1.29 -12.95 0.17
C ARG A 3 2.24 -12.06 0.95
N MET A 4 2.13 -10.75 0.77
CA MET A 4 2.80 -9.75 1.58
C MET A 4 1.83 -8.61 1.89
N ALA A 5 2.14 -7.84 2.94
CA ALA A 5 1.42 -6.63 3.27
C ALA A 5 2.35 -5.41 3.19
N VAL A 6 1.80 -4.24 2.85
CA VAL A 6 2.49 -2.96 2.81
C VAL A 6 1.70 -1.93 3.61
N MET A 7 2.41 -1.09 4.35
CA MET A 7 1.83 0.03 5.10
C MET A 7 2.74 1.25 5.01
N THR A 8 2.19 2.43 5.25
CA THR A 8 2.94 3.67 5.45
C THR A 8 2.68 4.17 6.85
N SER A 9 3.73 4.52 7.59
CA SER A 9 3.66 4.97 8.98
C SER A 9 4.48 6.25 9.16
N GLY A 10 4.06 7.10 10.10
CA GLY A 10 4.65 8.42 10.33
C GLY A 10 3.98 9.50 9.47
N GLY A 11 4.59 10.69 9.40
CA GLY A 11 4.04 11.80 8.63
C GLY A 11 4.05 11.54 7.11
N ASP A 12 2.98 11.94 6.44
CA ASP A 12 2.83 11.84 4.98
C ASP A 12 3.94 12.59 4.24
N ALA A 13 4.52 11.94 3.23
CA ALA A 13 5.53 12.53 2.36
C ALA A 13 5.21 12.35 0.88
N PRO A 14 5.60 13.30 0.02
CA PRO A 14 5.55 13.12 -1.43
C PRO A 14 6.31 11.85 -1.86
N GLY A 15 5.67 11.02 -2.70
CA GLY A 15 6.28 9.80 -3.23
C GLY A 15 5.90 8.51 -2.50
N MET A 16 5.23 8.55 -1.36
CA MET A 16 4.75 7.33 -0.69
C MET A 16 3.81 6.50 -1.59
N ASN A 17 2.90 7.16 -2.31
CA ASN A 17 2.06 6.50 -3.31
C ASN A 17 2.87 5.87 -4.46
N ALA A 18 3.97 6.50 -4.87
CA ALA A 18 4.85 5.94 -5.89
C ALA A 18 5.53 4.65 -5.39
N ALA A 19 5.98 4.64 -4.12
CA ALA A 19 6.56 3.47 -3.48
C ALA A 19 5.55 2.32 -3.34
N ILE A 20 4.33 2.61 -2.86
CA ILE A 20 3.23 1.61 -2.79
C ILE A 20 2.96 1.01 -4.17
N ARG A 21 2.83 1.87 -5.19
CA ARG A 21 2.59 1.42 -6.57
C ARG A 21 3.72 0.52 -7.08
N ALA A 22 4.98 0.88 -6.81
CA ALA A 22 6.13 0.08 -7.22
C ALA A 22 6.10 -1.32 -6.57
N VAL A 23 5.89 -1.38 -5.24
CA VAL A 23 5.77 -2.65 -4.50
C VAL A 23 4.67 -3.52 -5.07
N VAL A 24 3.47 -2.98 -5.28
CA VAL A 24 2.32 -3.75 -5.80
C VAL A 24 2.59 -4.27 -7.21
N ARG A 25 3.10 -3.42 -8.11
CA ARG A 25 3.37 -3.83 -9.50
C ARG A 25 4.45 -4.90 -9.59
N THR A 26 5.55 -4.74 -8.87
CA THR A 26 6.64 -5.73 -8.86
C THR A 26 6.20 -7.04 -8.22
N ALA A 27 5.42 -7.00 -7.13
CA ALA A 27 4.89 -8.21 -6.50
C ALA A 27 3.96 -9.00 -7.44
N MET A 28 3.12 -8.30 -8.21
CA MET A 28 2.25 -8.91 -9.21
C MET A 28 3.04 -9.63 -10.32
N GLU A 29 4.14 -9.05 -10.80
CA GLU A 29 5.05 -9.70 -11.78
C GLU A 29 5.64 -11.02 -11.24
N HIS A 30 5.78 -11.13 -9.92
CA HIS A 30 6.29 -12.32 -9.23
C HIS A 30 5.18 -13.24 -8.70
N ASN A 31 3.91 -13.02 -9.08
CA ASN A 31 2.75 -13.78 -8.60
C ASN A 31 2.61 -13.77 -7.06
N VAL A 32 2.91 -12.63 -6.44
CA VAL A 32 2.73 -12.37 -5.00
C VAL A 32 1.53 -11.44 -4.81
N GLU A 33 0.57 -11.86 -4.00
CA GLU A 33 -0.59 -11.01 -3.64
C GLU A 33 -0.16 -9.98 -2.60
N VAL A 34 -0.64 -8.73 -2.77
CA VAL A 34 -0.31 -7.63 -1.86
C VAL A 34 -1.57 -7.15 -1.15
N PHE A 35 -1.46 -6.94 0.16
CA PHE A 35 -2.48 -6.31 0.98
C PHE A 35 -1.95 -4.97 1.52
N GLY A 36 -2.72 -3.91 1.37
CA GLY A 36 -2.48 -2.63 2.01
C GLY A 36 -3.06 -2.62 3.41
N ILE A 37 -2.27 -2.21 4.40
CA ILE A 37 -2.77 -1.98 5.76
C ILE A 37 -3.05 -0.50 5.91
N ARG A 38 -4.29 -0.16 6.28
CA ARG A 38 -4.69 1.24 6.46
C ARG A 38 -4.25 1.77 7.82
N GLN A 39 -4.04 3.09 7.94
CA GLN A 39 -3.74 3.76 9.23
C GLN A 39 -2.60 3.09 10.03
N ALA A 40 -1.55 2.64 9.31
CA ALA A 40 -0.34 2.04 9.89
C ALA A 40 -0.62 0.95 10.94
N TYR A 41 -0.04 1.09 12.13
CA TYR A 41 -0.18 0.13 13.22
C TYR A 41 -1.61 0.00 13.74
N THR A 42 -2.39 1.08 13.72
CA THR A 42 -3.79 1.04 14.17
C THR A 42 -4.61 0.09 13.31
N GLY A 43 -4.50 0.19 11.97
CA GLY A 43 -5.20 -0.75 11.10
C GLY A 43 -4.59 -2.14 11.13
N LEU A 44 -3.28 -2.30 11.36
CA LEU A 44 -2.68 -3.62 11.57
C LEU A 44 -3.31 -4.34 12.76
N LEU A 45 -3.44 -3.64 13.90
CA LEU A 45 -4.04 -4.19 15.12
C LEU A 45 -5.52 -4.52 14.93
N ASN A 46 -6.23 -3.75 14.11
CA ASN A 46 -7.65 -3.94 13.81
C ASN A 46 -7.92 -4.92 12.64
N GLY A 47 -6.88 -5.40 11.96
CA GLY A 47 -7.03 -6.23 10.77
C GLY A 47 -7.61 -5.49 9.55
N ASP A 48 -7.42 -4.17 9.47
CA ASP A 48 -7.86 -3.31 8.36
C ASP A 48 -6.91 -3.47 7.17
N LEU A 49 -7.11 -4.57 6.44
CA LEU A 49 -6.34 -5.00 5.28
C LEU A 49 -7.22 -4.93 4.03
N GLU A 50 -6.72 -4.30 2.98
CA GLU A 50 -7.36 -4.23 1.66
C GLU A 50 -6.45 -4.86 0.61
N GLN A 51 -7.00 -5.68 -0.29
CA GLN A 51 -6.19 -6.24 -1.37
C GLN A 51 -5.81 -5.15 -2.38
N LEU A 52 -4.53 -5.02 -2.69
CA LEU A 52 -4.03 -4.06 -3.68
C LEU A 52 -3.71 -4.78 -4.99
N THR A 53 -4.41 -4.41 -6.05
CA THR A 53 -4.17 -4.85 -7.42
C THR A 53 -3.76 -3.68 -8.31
N SER A 54 -3.59 -3.95 -9.61
CA SER A 54 -3.35 -2.94 -10.65
C SER A 54 -4.38 -1.80 -10.60
N THR A 55 -5.62 -2.09 -10.23
CA THR A 55 -6.73 -1.13 -10.17
C THR A 55 -6.57 -0.16 -9.01
N GLU A 56 -6.29 -0.67 -7.80
CA GLU A 56 -6.20 0.13 -6.58
C GLU A 56 -4.99 1.08 -6.61
N VAL A 57 -3.90 0.69 -7.27
CA VAL A 57 -2.72 1.55 -7.46
C VAL A 57 -2.73 2.35 -8.77
N SER A 58 -3.87 2.43 -9.46
CA SER A 58 -4.02 3.24 -10.66
C SER A 58 -4.24 4.72 -10.31
N GLY A 59 -3.59 5.63 -11.03
CA GLY A 59 -3.77 7.07 -10.85
C GLY A 59 -3.23 7.67 -9.53
N ILE A 60 -2.52 6.90 -8.71
CA ILE A 60 -2.00 7.37 -7.42
C ILE A 60 -0.62 8.04 -7.51
N LEU A 61 0.09 7.87 -8.63
CA LEU A 61 1.48 8.31 -8.77
C LEU A 61 1.65 9.83 -8.59
N GLN A 62 0.69 10.60 -9.09
CA GLN A 62 0.63 12.05 -9.01
C GLN A 62 -0.06 12.58 -7.73
N ARG A 63 -0.56 11.69 -6.85
CA ARG A 63 -1.25 12.09 -5.62
C ARG A 63 -0.23 12.25 -4.49
N GLY A 64 -0.31 13.37 -3.77
CA GLY A 64 0.44 13.57 -2.53
C GLY A 64 -0.03 12.63 -1.41
N GLY A 65 0.79 12.51 -0.36
CA GLY A 65 0.52 11.65 0.80
C GLY A 65 0.51 10.16 0.46
N THR A 66 -0.34 9.41 1.16
CA THR A 66 -0.52 7.96 0.98
C THR A 66 -1.99 7.56 0.83
N ILE A 67 -2.29 6.63 -0.08
CA ILE A 67 -3.64 6.03 -0.21
C ILE A 67 -4.00 5.13 0.97
N LEU A 68 -3.02 4.66 1.74
CA LEU A 68 -3.25 3.79 2.90
C LEU A 68 -3.57 4.60 4.17
N GLN A 69 -3.49 5.93 4.10
CA GLN A 69 -3.60 6.82 5.25
C GLN A 69 -2.49 6.58 6.29
N THR A 70 -2.20 7.59 7.08
CA THR A 70 -1.30 7.50 8.23
C THR A 70 -2.09 7.78 9.50
N ALA A 71 -1.58 7.26 10.62
CA ALA A 71 -2.07 7.57 11.95
C ALA A 71 -1.18 8.64 12.58
#